data_AF-A0AAV0F3N7-F1
#
_entry.id   AF-A0AAV0F3N7-F1
#
_cell.length_a   1.000
_cell.length_b   1.000
_cell.length_c   1.000
_cell.angle_alpha   90.00
_cell.angle_beta   90.00
_cell.angle_gamma   90.00
#
_symmetry.space_group_name_H-M   'P 1'
#
loop_
_entity.id
_entity.type
_entity.pdbx_description
1 polymer ?
#
loop_
_entity_poly.entity_id
_entity_poly.type
_entity_poly.pdbx_seq_one_letter_code
_entity_poly.pdbx_strand_id
1 'polypeptide(L)'
;MKDTISGKMLLQASSNGGVYPIPITHSSPVALSSQAAPGPIWHRRLGHCGSRILDRLKKSGSVLSTSNFSHDCISCRLGKSQRLPFQEVWHKSTAPLFLIHSDVWQS
;
A
#
# COMPACT_ATOMS: atom_id res chain seq x y z
N MET A 1 -1.27 -13.33 23.52
CA MET A 1 -0.88 -13.19 22.10
C MET A 1 0.23 -14.17 21.78
N LYS A 2 0.07 -14.96 20.72
CA LYS A 2 0.99 -16.03 20.32
C LYS A 2 1.42 -15.78 18.88
N ASP A 3 2.70 -15.93 18.59
CA ASP A 3 3.21 -15.85 17.23
C ASP A 3 2.64 -17.02 16.41
N THR A 4 2.04 -16.72 15.26
CA THR A 4 1.33 -17.72 14.46
C THR A 4 2.25 -18.63 13.67
N ILE A 5 3.52 -18.24 13.48
CA ILE A 5 4.51 -19.00 12.69
C ILE A 5 5.38 -19.86 13.60
N SER A 6 5.97 -19.28 14.64
CA SER A 6 6.85 -19.96 15.59
C SER A 6 6.11 -20.62 16.75
N GLY A 7 4.84 -20.30 16.95
CA GLY A 7 4.05 -20.77 18.09
C GLY A 7 4.53 -20.22 19.45
N LYS A 8 5.50 -19.31 19.46
CA LYS A 8 6.03 -18.72 20.70
C LYS A 8 4.99 -17.80 21.34
N MET A 9 4.82 -17.91 22.65
CA MET A 9 4.00 -16.95 23.39
C MET A 9 4.70 -15.59 23.38
N LEU A 10 4.08 -14.60 22.73
CA LEU A 10 4.64 -13.25 22.62
C LEU A 10 4.23 -12.35 23.78
N LEU A 11 3.01 -12.53 24.26
CA LEU A 11 2.46 -11.71 25.33
C LEU A 11 1.44 -12.50 26.13
N GLN A 12 1.66 -12.59 27.43
CA GLN A 12 0.71 -13.12 28.40
C GLN A 12 0.43 -11.97 29.38
N ALA A 13 -0.84 -11.56 29.47
CA ALA A 13 -1.26 -10.49 30.38
C ALA A 13 -2.42 -11.01 31.23
N SER A 14 -2.36 -10.75 32.53
CA SER A 14 -3.46 -11.03 33.44
C SER A 14 -4.50 -9.92 33.31
N SER A 15 -5.77 -10.29 33.14
CA SER A 15 -6.86 -9.31 33.15
C SER A 15 -7.10 -8.80 34.57
N ASN A 16 -7.23 -7.48 34.74
CA ASN A 16 -7.68 -6.87 36.00
C ASN A 16 -9.02 -6.18 35.75
N GLY A 17 -10.11 -6.65 36.36
CA GLY A 17 -11.43 -6.04 36.16
C GLY A 17 -11.97 -6.09 34.72
N GLY A 18 -11.61 -7.12 33.95
CA GLY A 18 -12.06 -7.28 32.55
C GLY A 18 -11.24 -6.49 31.51
N VAL A 19 -10.20 -5.75 31.94
CA VAL A 19 -9.24 -5.10 31.05
C VAL A 19 -7.87 -5.73 31.16
N TYR A 20 -7.09 -5.71 30.07
CA TYR A 20 -5.71 -6.15 30.05
C TYR A 20 -4.79 -4.94 30.16
N PRO A 21 -4.23 -4.64 31.36
CA PRO A 21 -3.35 -3.49 31.51
C PRO A 21 -2.04 -3.72 30.75
N ILE A 22 -1.66 -2.74 29.93
CA ILE A 22 -0.35 -2.70 29.29
C ILE A 22 0.57 -1.96 30.27
N PRO A 23 1.57 -2.60 30.87
CA PRO A 23 2.51 -1.91 31.75
C PRO A 23 3.31 -0.91 30.92
N ILE A 24 2.95 0.36 31.03
CA ILE A 24 3.68 1.45 30.39
C ILE A 24 4.91 1.69 31.26
N THR A 25 6.02 1.00 30.97
CA THR A 25 7.31 1.38 31.55
C THR A 25 7.64 2.76 31.00
N HIS A 26 7.72 3.76 31.87
CA HIS A 26 8.22 5.10 31.53
C HIS A 26 9.72 5.01 31.20
N SER A 27 10.03 4.47 30.03
CA SER A 27 11.33 4.66 29.39
C SER A 27 11.49 6.14 29.13
N SER A 28 12.67 6.69 29.43
CA SER A 28 13.05 8.00 28.89
C SER A 28 12.74 8.04 27.40
N PRO A 29 12.17 9.12 26.86
CA PRO A 29 11.82 9.21 25.45
C PRO A 29 13.09 9.03 24.62
N VAL A 30 13.27 7.84 24.04
CA VAL A 30 14.30 7.60 23.04
C VAL A 30 13.77 8.15 21.74
N ALA A 31 14.27 9.32 21.34
CA ALA A 31 14.03 9.82 19.99
C ALA A 31 14.75 8.88 19.01
N LEU A 32 13.98 8.10 18.25
CA LEU A 32 14.50 7.39 17.08
C LEU A 32 15.01 8.45 16.09
N SER A 33 16.34 8.56 15.98
CA SER A 33 16.95 9.43 14.97
C SER A 33 16.50 8.95 13.59
N SER A 34 15.91 9.86 12.81
CA SER A 34 15.50 9.54 11.45
C SER A 34 16.76 9.36 10.59
N GLN A 35 17.13 8.10 10.37
CA GLN A 35 18.21 7.79 9.44
C GLN A 35 17.77 8.15 8.02
N ALA A 36 18.66 8.81 7.29
CA ALA A 36 18.44 9.08 5.89
C ALA A 36 18.24 7.76 5.14
N ALA A 37 17.19 7.67 4.36
CA ALA A 37 16.83 6.46 3.62
C ALA A 37 16.77 6.75 2.12
N PRO A 38 17.01 5.76 1.24
CA PRO A 38 16.86 5.94 -0.20
C PRO A 38 15.43 6.34 -0.60
N GLY A 39 15.30 7.04 -1.72
CA GLY A 39 14.02 7.44 -2.29
C GLY A 39 13.00 6.30 -2.43
N PRO A 40 13.38 5.09 -2.90
CA PRO A 40 12.49 3.93 -2.95
C PRO A 40 11.92 3.49 -1.59
N ILE A 41 12.64 3.73 -0.48
CA ILE A 41 12.13 3.41 0.86
C ILE A 41 11.07 4.43 1.28
N TRP A 42 11.33 5.72 1.05
CA TRP A 42 10.36 6.78 1.33
C TRP A 42 9.10 6.66 0.47
N HIS A 43 9.25 6.29 -0.80
CA HIS A 43 8.14 5.93 -1.67
C HIS A 43 7.20 4.91 -1.02
N ARG A 44 7.73 3.80 -0.48
CA ARG A 44 6.92 2.76 0.19
C ARG A 44 6.32 3.24 1.51
N ARG A 45 7.11 3.91 2.36
CA ARG A 45 6.66 4.42 3.67
C ARG A 45 5.51 5.42 3.57
N LEU A 46 5.49 6.22 2.50
CA LEU A 46 4.49 7.26 2.27
C LEU A 46 3.35 6.81 1.35
N GLY A 47 3.09 5.50 1.27
CA GLY A 47 1.95 4.97 0.51
C GLY A 47 2.12 5.08 -1.01
N HIS A 48 3.30 4.77 -1.52
CA HIS A 48 3.62 4.77 -2.94
C HIS A 48 3.51 6.15 -3.63
N CYS A 49 3.85 7.21 -2.91
CA CYS A 49 3.80 8.57 -3.44
C CYS A 49 4.75 8.77 -4.65
N GLY A 50 4.36 9.64 -5.59
CA GLY A 50 5.13 9.88 -6.81
C GLY A 50 6.46 10.60 -6.56
N SER A 51 7.39 10.50 -7.52
CA SER A 51 8.69 11.18 -7.51
C SER A 51 8.58 12.68 -7.21
N ARG A 52 7.67 13.39 -7.88
CA ARG A 52 7.44 14.84 -7.66
C ARG A 52 7.05 15.18 -6.22
N ILE A 53 6.28 14.33 -5.55
CA ILE A 53 5.89 14.53 -4.15
C ILE A 53 7.10 14.27 -3.25
N LEU A 54 7.84 13.17 -3.49
CA LEU A 54 9.07 12.86 -2.77
C LEU A 54 10.11 13.98 -2.89
N ASP A 55 10.28 14.56 -4.08
CA ASP A 55 11.20 15.66 -4.31
C ASP A 55 10.79 16.91 -3.55
N ARG A 56 9.49 17.21 -3.47
CA ARG A 56 8.97 18.31 -2.66
C ARG A 56 9.22 18.08 -1.17
N LEU A 57 8.97 16.87 -0.67
CA LEU A 57 9.18 16.50 0.73
C LEU A 57 10.66 16.50 1.11
N LYS A 58 11.54 16.11 0.18
CA LYS A 58 12.98 16.21 0.35
C LYS A 58 13.42 17.67 0.44
N LYS A 59 12.91 18.53 -0.46
CA LYS A 59 13.22 19.98 -0.46
C LYS A 59 12.68 20.72 0.76
N SER A 60 11.54 20.30 1.31
CA SER A 60 10.98 20.90 2.52
C SER A 60 11.64 20.40 3.82
N GLY A 61 12.58 19.46 3.74
CA GLY A 61 13.22 18.85 4.91
C GLY A 61 12.31 17.91 5.71
N SER A 62 11.09 17.64 5.23
CA SER A 62 10.14 16.72 5.88
C SER A 62 10.61 15.27 5.81
N VAL A 63 11.49 14.96 4.85
CA VAL A 63 12.03 13.63 4.59
C VAL A 63 13.53 13.72 4.30
N LEU A 64 14.32 12.89 4.99
CA LEU A 64 15.75 12.72 4.73
C LEU A 64 15.97 11.62 3.69
N SER A 65 16.08 11.99 2.41
CA SER A 65 16.29 11.06 1.32
C SER A 65 17.72 11.09 0.76
N THR A 66 18.42 9.95 0.76
CA THR A 66 19.79 9.83 0.22
C THR A 66 19.83 9.77 -1.31
N SER A 67 18.72 9.43 -1.95
CA SER A 67 18.60 9.32 -3.41
C SER A 67 17.21 9.76 -3.89
N ASN A 68 17.09 10.01 -5.19
CA ASN A 68 15.79 10.25 -5.81
C ASN A 68 15.14 8.91 -6.19
N PHE A 69 13.82 8.89 -6.33
CA PHE A 69 13.07 7.71 -6.75
C PHE A 69 12.73 7.80 -8.25
N SER A 70 13.31 6.89 -9.05
CA SER A 70 12.84 6.58 -10.40
C SER A 70 11.71 5.56 -10.29
N HIS A 71 10.60 5.78 -11.01
CA HIS A 71 9.28 5.14 -10.87
C HIS A 71 9.19 3.60 -11.00
N ASP A 72 10.27 2.85 -10.83
CA ASP A 72 10.31 1.40 -10.96
C ASP A 72 9.89 0.69 -9.66
N CYS A 73 8.59 0.72 -9.38
CA CYS A 73 7.99 -0.03 -8.30
C CYS A 73 6.96 -1.02 -8.86
N ILE A 74 7.13 -2.32 -8.54
CA ILE A 74 6.25 -3.40 -9.00
C ILE A 74 4.80 -3.15 -8.58
N SER A 75 4.55 -2.82 -7.30
CA SER A 75 3.21 -2.54 -6.78
C SER A 75 2.53 -1.38 -7.52
N CYS A 76 3.28 -0.31 -7.83
CA CYS A 76 2.75 0.80 -8.61
C CYS A 76 2.46 0.42 -10.05
N ARG A 77 3.32 -0.38 -10.68
CA ARG A 77 3.14 -0.83 -12.06
C ARG A 77 1.88 -1.68 -12.21
N LEU A 78 1.67 -2.61 -11.28
CA LEU A 78 0.47 -3.45 -11.24
C LEU A 78 -0.79 -2.65 -10.87
N GLY A 79 -0.69 -1.72 -9.91
CA GLY A 79 -1.82 -0.89 -9.50
C GLY A 79 -2.24 0.17 -10.52
N LYS A 80 -1.33 0.59 -11.40
CA LYS A 80 -1.58 1.59 -12.46
C LYS A 80 -1.69 0.99 -13.86
N SER A 81 -1.51 -0.32 -14.02
CA SER A 81 -1.69 -0.96 -15.31
C SER A 81 -3.15 -0.81 -15.72
N GLN A 82 -3.38 -0.21 -16.88
CA GLN A 82 -4.70 -0.14 -17.47
C GLN A 82 -4.86 -1.30 -18.46
N ARG A 83 -6.09 -1.81 -18.57
CA ARG A 83 -6.43 -2.74 -19.64
C ARG A 83 -6.14 -2.05 -20.97
N LEU A 84 -5.44 -2.73 -21.87
CA LEU A 84 -5.29 -2.25 -23.24
C LEU A 84 -6.67 -1.99 -23.86
N PRO A 85 -6.78 -1.04 -24.81
CA PRO A 85 -8.01 -0.87 -25.56
C PRO A 85 -8.50 -2.21 -26.09
N PHE A 86 -9.80 -2.45 -26.00
CA PHE A 86 -10.39 -3.59 -26.70
C PHE A 86 -10.06 -3.46 -28.18
N GLN A 87 -9.77 -4.59 -28.84
CA GLN A 87 -9.66 -4.57 -30.28
C GLN A 87 -10.98 -4.05 -30.87
N GLU A 88 -10.89 -3.26 -31.93
CA GLU A 88 -12.07 -2.89 -32.70
C GLU A 88 -12.66 -4.17 -33.29
N VAL A 89 -13.73 -4.65 -32.66
CA VAL A 89 -14.56 -5.72 -33.20
C VAL A 89 -15.62 -5.12 -34.10
N TRP A 90 -15.81 -5.73 -35.27
CA TRP A 90 -16.76 -5.32 -36.31
C TRP A 90 -18.23 -5.64 -35.97
N HIS A 91 -18.52 -6.08 -34.74
CA HIS A 91 -19.88 -6.39 -34.28
C HIS A 91 -20.66 -5.10 -33.98
N LYS A 92 -20.89 -4.29 -35.03
CA LYS A 92 -21.72 -3.08 -34.99
C LYS A 92 -23.07 -3.41 -35.61
N SER A 93 -24.15 -3.02 -34.92
CA SER A 93 -25.50 -3.16 -35.45
C SER A 93 -25.70 -2.17 -36.61
N THR A 94 -26.00 -2.66 -37.81
CA THR A 94 -26.25 -1.82 -38.98
C THR A 94 -27.74 -1.58 -39.24
N ALA A 95 -28.62 -2.31 -38.54
CA ALA A 95 -30.07 -2.18 -38.60
C ALA A 95 -30.72 -2.54 -37.25
N PRO A 96 -31.98 -2.17 -37.01
CA PRO A 96 -32.73 -2.60 -35.82
C PRO A 96 -32.76 -4.14 -35.72
N LEU A 97 -32.53 -4.68 -34.52
CA LEU A 97 -32.52 -6.12 -34.22
C LEU A 97 -31.44 -6.96 -34.95
N PHE A 98 -30.44 -6.33 -35.58
CA PHE A 98 -29.36 -7.06 -36.27
C PHE A 98 -28.45 -7.87 -35.33
N LEU A 99 -28.34 -7.46 -34.06
CA LEU A 99 -27.51 -8.13 -33.06
C LEU A 99 -28.23 -8.17 -31.71
N ILE A 100 -28.48 -9.38 -31.20
CA ILE A 100 -29.11 -9.62 -29.90
C ILE A 100 -28.07 -10.25 -28.97
N HIS A 101 -27.85 -9.66 -27.80
CA HIS A 101 -27.00 -10.22 -26.74
C HIS A 101 -27.90 -10.72 -25.60
N SER A 102 -27.73 -11.97 -25.19
CA SER A 102 -28.38 -12.55 -24.02
C SER A 102 -27.31 -13.12 -23.09
N ASP A 103 -27.39 -12.79 -21.80
CA ASP A 103 -26.52 -13.34 -20.77
C ASP A 103 -27.35 -14.12 -19.76
N VAL A 104 -26.81 -15.20 -19.21
CA VAL A 104 -27.47 -16.04 -18.21
C VAL A 104 -26.70 -15.94 -16.90
N TRP A 105 -27.25 -15.16 -15.96
CA TRP A 105 -26.70 -15.11 -14.62
C TRP A 105 -27.32 -16.23 -13.77
N GLN A 106 -26.50 -17.09 -13.18
CA GLN A 106 -26.96 -18.06 -12.18
C GLN A 106 -26.67 -17.51 -10.78
N SER A 107 -27.67 -17.59 -9.90
CA SER A 107 -27.64 -17.24 -8.48
C SER A 107 -27.25 -18.42 -7.61
#